data_AF-A0AAW2X0R7-F1
#
_entry.id   AF-A0AAW2X0R7-F1
#
_cell.length_a   1.000
_cell.length_b   1.000
_cell.length_c   1.000
_cell.angle_alpha   90.00
_cell.angle_beta   90.00
_cell.angle_gamma   90.00
#
_symmetry.space_group_name_H-M   'P 1'
#
loop_
_entity.id
_entity.type
_entity.pdbx_description
1 polymer ?
#
loop_
_entity_poly.entity_id
_entity_poly.type
_entity_poly.pdbx_seq_one_letter_code
_entity_poly.pdbx_strand_id
1 'polypeptide(L)'
;MPFQRLPNSIRESECRIIYICRNPLDQFVSLHHFFLENKTEKDAELLAIDEAFDMFCQGIQSFGPFWDHMLGYWNAHLKNPEKVLFLKYEDLKEDISSHVKKIAEFMGFPFSAEEENQGMMEQISRLCSFENLKNLEVNKSGNLHGLMKNSSFFRKGEVGDWVNYLTPEMAERIKNLMESKFQGSGLIFKT
;
A
#
# COMPACT_ATOMS: atom_id res chain seq x y z
N MET A 1 -9.98 1.71 -5.20
CA MET A 1 -11.09 1.10 -5.96
C MET A 1 -10.52 -0.09 -6.71
N PRO A 2 -11.16 -1.27 -6.68
CA PRO A 2 -10.69 -2.44 -7.42
C PRO A 2 -10.63 -2.18 -8.94
N PHE A 3 -9.67 -2.77 -9.65
CA PHE A 3 -9.45 -2.53 -11.07
C PHE A 3 -10.71 -2.74 -11.92
N GLN A 4 -11.46 -3.80 -11.65
CA GLN A 4 -12.68 -4.18 -12.38
C GLN A 4 -13.83 -3.17 -12.18
N ARG A 5 -13.76 -2.33 -11.15
CA ARG A 5 -14.75 -1.29 -10.85
C ARG A 5 -14.37 0.08 -11.39
N LEU A 6 -13.16 0.23 -11.95
CA LEU A 6 -12.77 1.48 -12.60
C LEU A 6 -13.70 1.79 -13.79
N PRO A 7 -14.11 3.06 -13.98
CA PRO A 7 -14.88 3.48 -15.14
C PRO A 7 -14.18 3.12 -16.46
N ASN A 8 -14.96 2.86 -17.51
CA ASN A 8 -14.41 2.57 -18.84
C ASN A 8 -13.53 3.70 -19.36
N SER A 9 -13.86 4.96 -19.03
CA SER A 9 -13.01 6.12 -19.37
C SER A 9 -11.59 6.04 -18.82
N ILE A 10 -11.32 5.23 -17.80
CA ILE A 10 -9.97 4.95 -17.29
C ILE A 10 -9.45 3.62 -17.86
N ARG A 11 -10.27 2.57 -17.87
CA ARG A 11 -9.85 1.23 -18.32
C ARG A 11 -9.56 1.15 -19.82
N GLU A 12 -10.20 1.99 -20.64
CA GLU A 12 -10.08 1.99 -22.10
C GLU A 12 -9.26 3.16 -22.64
N SER A 13 -8.90 4.15 -21.81
CA SER A 13 -8.04 5.27 -22.23
C SER A 13 -6.55 4.95 -22.14
N GLU A 14 -5.72 5.85 -22.63
CA GLU A 14 -4.25 5.78 -22.49
C GLU A 14 -3.75 6.26 -21.12
N CYS A 15 -4.66 6.47 -20.15
CA CYS A 15 -4.28 6.86 -18.80
C CYS A 15 -3.47 5.74 -18.14
N ARG A 16 -2.24 6.07 -17.75
CA ARG A 16 -1.35 5.17 -17.02
C ARG A 16 -1.78 5.06 -15.55
N ILE A 17 -1.61 3.88 -14.98
CA ILE A 17 -2.00 3.57 -13.60
C ILE A 17 -0.78 3.01 -12.86
N ILE A 18 -0.46 3.61 -11.71
CA ILE A 18 0.51 3.05 -10.77
C ILE A 18 -0.28 2.42 -9.63
N TYR A 19 -0.08 1.13 -9.39
CA TYR A 19 -0.67 0.40 -8.28
C TYR A 19 0.43 -0.10 -7.36
N ILE A 20 0.26 0.14 -6.06
CA ILE A 20 1.14 -0.38 -5.01
C ILE A 20 0.35 -1.29 -4.08
N CYS A 21 0.88 -2.47 -3.81
CA CYS A 21 0.39 -3.35 -2.76
C CYS A 21 1.45 -3.51 -1.64
N ARG A 22 1.05 -4.17 -0.57
CA ARG A 22 1.88 -4.43 0.60
C ARG A 22 1.60 -5.84 1.10
N ASN A 23 2.54 -6.46 1.80
CA ASN A 23 2.31 -7.71 2.50
C ASN A 23 1.02 -7.61 3.34
N PRO A 24 0.02 -8.50 3.14
CA PRO A 24 -1.26 -8.47 3.84
C PRO A 24 -1.17 -8.51 5.38
N LEU A 25 -0.11 -9.09 5.95
CA LEU A 25 0.11 -9.11 7.40
C LEU A 25 0.34 -7.69 7.94
N ASP A 26 1.28 -6.96 7.35
CA ASP A 26 1.54 -5.57 7.70
C ASP A 26 0.39 -4.65 7.28
N GLN A 27 -0.28 -4.96 6.18
CA GLN A 27 -1.45 -4.22 5.72
C GLN A 27 -2.56 -4.23 6.77
N PHE A 28 -2.86 -5.41 7.33
CA PHE A 28 -3.87 -5.55 8.39
C PHE A 28 -3.50 -4.71 9.61
N VAL A 29 -2.28 -4.85 10.13
CA VAL A 29 -1.83 -4.10 11.31
C VAL A 29 -1.87 -2.58 11.07
N SER A 30 -1.45 -2.14 9.88
CA SER A 30 -1.54 -0.73 9.50
C SER A 30 -2.98 -0.23 9.46
N LEU A 31 -3.90 -1.02 8.88
CA LEU A 31 -5.31 -0.68 8.77
C LEU A 31 -6.00 -0.63 10.14
N HIS A 32 -5.73 -1.61 11.00
CA HIS A 32 -6.27 -1.68 12.34
C HIS A 32 -5.89 -0.44 13.15
N HIS A 33 -4.60 -0.10 13.22
CA HIS A 33 -4.15 1.11 13.91
C HIS A 33 -4.73 2.40 13.33
N PHE A 34 -4.82 2.51 12.00
CA PHE A 34 -5.38 3.69 11.35
C PHE A 34 -6.83 3.95 11.77
N PHE A 35 -7.65 2.89 11.89
CA PHE A 35 -9.02 3.02 12.38
C PHE A 35 -9.09 3.33 13.88
N LEU A 36 -8.22 2.72 14.70
CA LEU A 36 -8.17 3.02 16.13
C LEU A 36 -7.84 4.50 16.40
N GLU A 37 -6.92 5.09 15.63
CA GLU A 37 -6.49 6.49 15.80
C GLU A 37 -7.51 7.52 15.30
N ASN A 38 -8.39 7.13 14.37
CA ASN A 38 -9.39 8.00 13.76
C ASN A 38 -10.84 7.69 14.19
N LYS A 39 -11.00 6.98 15.31
CA LYS A 39 -12.33 6.69 15.86
C LYS A 39 -13.07 7.99 16.24
N THR A 40 -14.37 8.01 15.97
CA THR A 40 -15.30 9.03 16.42
C THR A 40 -16.15 8.50 17.57
N GLU A 41 -16.77 9.39 18.36
CA GLU A 41 -17.68 8.99 19.45
C GLU A 41 -18.91 8.19 18.97
N LYS A 42 -19.20 8.22 17.66
CA LYS A 42 -20.29 7.47 17.03
C LYS A 42 -19.88 6.07 16.58
N ASP A 43 -18.58 5.82 16.50
CA ASP A 43 -18.09 4.47 16.24
C ASP A 43 -18.25 3.71 17.55
N ALA A 44 -19.17 2.74 17.55
CA ALA A 44 -19.39 1.82 18.68
C ALA A 44 -18.06 1.18 19.14
N GLU A 45 -18.08 0.50 20.30
CA GLU A 45 -16.91 -0.22 20.83
C GLU A 45 -16.12 -0.89 19.69
N LEU A 46 -14.89 -0.42 19.49
CA LEU A 46 -14.04 -0.90 18.43
C LEU A 46 -13.88 -2.41 18.57
N LEU A 47 -14.04 -3.10 17.45
CA LEU A 47 -13.86 -4.55 17.38
C LEU A 47 -12.51 -4.90 17.98
N ALA A 48 -12.50 -5.90 18.85
CA ALA A 48 -11.27 -6.50 19.33
C ALA A 48 -10.40 -6.89 18.11
N ILE A 49 -9.07 -6.88 18.27
CA ILE A 49 -8.15 -7.18 17.17
C ILE A 49 -8.49 -8.51 16.48
N ASP A 50 -8.97 -9.50 17.24
CA ASP A 50 -9.38 -10.81 16.74
C ASP A 50 -10.58 -10.74 15.79
N GLU A 51 -11.58 -9.92 16.11
CA GLU A 51 -12.77 -9.74 15.28
C GLU A 51 -12.45 -8.92 14.02
N ALA A 52 -11.67 -7.84 14.18
CA ALA A 52 -11.18 -7.06 13.04
C ALA A 52 -10.32 -7.93 12.09
N PHE A 53 -9.51 -8.82 12.66
CA PHE A 53 -8.68 -9.76 11.92
C PHE A 53 -9.53 -10.80 11.19
N ASP A 54 -10.55 -11.36 11.86
CA ASP A 54 -11.46 -12.32 11.25
C ASP A 54 -12.21 -11.70 10.07
N MET A 55 -12.75 -10.49 10.24
CA MET A 55 -13.37 -9.72 9.14
C MET A 55 -12.40 -9.50 7.98
N PHE A 56 -11.15 -9.11 8.27
CA PHE A 56 -10.12 -8.94 7.24
C PHE A 56 -9.85 -10.23 6.45
N CYS A 57 -9.76 -11.36 7.15
CA CYS A 57 -9.59 -12.68 6.54
C CYS A 57 -10.79 -13.12 5.70
N GLN A 58 -12.01 -12.70 6.08
CA GLN A 58 -13.22 -12.90 5.29
C GLN A 58 -13.33 -11.92 4.11
N GLY A 59 -12.43 -10.93 4.00
CA GLY A 59 -12.46 -9.93 2.95
C GLY A 59 -13.39 -8.75 3.24
N ILE A 60 -13.90 -8.65 4.47
CA ILE A 60 -14.81 -7.62 4.94
C ILE A 60 -13.99 -6.43 5.45
N GLN A 61 -13.45 -5.67 4.51
CA GLN A 61 -12.79 -4.39 4.77
C GLN A 61 -13.13 -3.37 3.67
N SER A 62 -12.88 -2.09 3.93
CA SER A 62 -13.01 -1.04 2.92
C SER A 62 -12.23 -1.40 1.66
N PHE A 63 -12.93 -1.39 0.52
CA PHE A 63 -12.41 -1.80 -0.79
C PHE A 63 -11.92 -3.26 -0.89
N GLY A 64 -12.30 -4.11 0.06
CA GLY A 64 -11.99 -5.53 0.07
C GLY A 64 -12.77 -6.35 -0.98
N PRO A 65 -12.43 -7.64 -1.11
CA PRO A 65 -11.33 -8.32 -0.42
C PRO A 65 -9.95 -7.92 -0.97
N PHE A 66 -8.90 -7.95 -0.14
CA PHE A 66 -7.57 -7.49 -0.53
C PHE A 66 -7.01 -8.31 -1.70
N TRP A 67 -7.29 -9.62 -1.75
CA TRP A 67 -6.76 -10.49 -2.79
C TRP A 67 -7.34 -10.18 -4.17
N ASP A 68 -8.66 -9.95 -4.29
CA ASP A 68 -9.27 -9.57 -5.57
C ASP A 68 -8.79 -8.19 -6.01
N HIS A 69 -8.58 -7.28 -5.05
CA HIS A 69 -8.01 -5.96 -5.32
C HIS A 69 -6.60 -6.09 -5.89
N MET A 70 -5.72 -6.85 -5.26
CA MET A 70 -4.34 -7.05 -5.72
C MET A 70 -4.30 -7.80 -7.06
N LEU A 71 -5.02 -8.91 -7.19
CA LEU A 71 -5.07 -9.72 -8.41
C LEU A 71 -5.65 -8.96 -9.60
N GLY A 72 -6.62 -8.09 -9.38
CA GLY A 72 -7.19 -7.25 -10.44
C GLY A 72 -6.12 -6.37 -11.11
N TYR A 73 -5.30 -5.70 -10.31
CA TYR A 73 -4.20 -4.87 -10.81
C TYR A 73 -3.01 -5.70 -11.29
N TRP A 74 -2.73 -6.83 -10.66
CA TRP A 74 -1.68 -7.75 -11.10
C TRP A 74 -1.95 -8.30 -12.50
N ASN A 75 -3.16 -8.81 -12.73
CA ASN A 75 -3.57 -9.31 -14.05
C ASN A 75 -3.59 -8.19 -15.10
N ALA A 76 -3.98 -6.97 -14.72
CA ALA A 76 -3.93 -5.82 -15.61
C ALA A 76 -2.50 -5.44 -16.01
N HIS A 77 -1.56 -5.49 -15.06
CA HIS A 77 -0.13 -5.31 -15.28
C HIS A 77 0.44 -6.38 -16.23
N LEU A 78 0.15 -7.66 -15.98
CA LEU A 78 0.59 -8.74 -16.85
C LEU A 78 0.06 -8.61 -18.29
N LYS A 79 -1.17 -8.10 -18.44
CA LYS A 79 -1.79 -7.88 -19.76
C LYS A 79 -1.19 -6.68 -20.49
N ASN A 80 -0.90 -5.59 -19.79
CA ASN A 80 -0.37 -4.36 -20.37
C ASN A 80 0.53 -3.60 -19.37
N PRO A 81 1.82 -3.94 -19.30
CA PRO A 81 2.76 -3.33 -18.34
C PRO A 81 3.06 -1.86 -18.64
N GLU A 82 2.87 -1.40 -19.89
CA GLU A 82 3.02 0.01 -20.29
C GLU A 82 1.87 0.89 -19.77
N LYS A 83 0.72 0.27 -19.48
CA LYS A 83 -0.46 0.96 -18.92
C LYS A 83 -0.55 0.85 -17.40
N VAL A 84 -0.16 -0.29 -16.82
CA VAL A 84 -0.27 -0.53 -15.38
C VAL A 84 1.09 -0.91 -14.82
N LEU A 85 1.67 -0.02 -14.01
CA LEU A 85 2.86 -0.30 -13.22
C LEU A 85 2.44 -0.90 -11.87
N PHE A 86 2.85 -2.14 -11.61
CA PHE A 86 2.61 -2.83 -10.34
C PHE A 86 3.86 -2.77 -9.45
N LEU A 87 3.69 -2.30 -8.22
CA LEU A 87 4.74 -2.14 -7.22
C LEU A 87 4.38 -2.84 -5.92
N LYS A 88 5.39 -3.25 -5.16
CA LYS A 88 5.24 -3.74 -3.78
C LYS A 88 5.96 -2.80 -2.84
N TYR A 89 5.34 -2.51 -1.70
CA TYR A 89 5.90 -1.62 -0.69
C TYR A 89 7.25 -2.12 -0.17
N GLU A 90 7.40 -3.42 0.02
CA GLU A 90 8.62 -4.06 0.51
C GLU A 90 9.79 -3.88 -0.48
N ASP A 91 9.54 -4.13 -1.77
CA ASP A 91 10.54 -3.97 -2.83
C ASP A 91 10.97 -2.48 -2.94
N LEU A 92 10.00 -1.56 -2.79
CA LEU A 92 10.29 -0.12 -2.78
C LEU A 92 11.15 0.29 -1.58
N LYS A 93 10.88 -0.27 -0.39
CA LYS A 93 11.66 0.01 0.82
C LYS A 93 13.09 -0.53 0.76
N GLU A 94 13.30 -1.63 0.04
CA GLU A 94 14.61 -2.25 -0.15
C GLU A 94 15.49 -1.45 -1.11
N ASP A 95 14.93 -0.92 -2.19
CA ASP A 95 15.65 -0.08 -3.16
C ASP A 95 14.78 1.08 -3.66
N ILE A 96 14.80 2.20 -2.93
CA ILE A 96 14.00 3.37 -3.26
C ILE A 96 14.47 4.01 -4.57
N SER A 97 15.78 4.17 -4.78
CA SER A 97 16.33 4.89 -5.94
C SER A 97 15.95 4.23 -7.26
N SER A 98 16.07 2.90 -7.37
CA SER A 98 15.67 2.17 -8.57
C SER A 98 14.16 2.27 -8.84
N HIS A 99 13.34 2.24 -7.78
CA HIS A 99 11.89 2.36 -7.94
C HIS A 99 11.44 3.78 -8.30
N VAL A 100 12.12 4.83 -7.79
CA VAL A 100 11.89 6.22 -8.21
C VAL A 100 12.18 6.37 -9.70
N LYS A 101 13.30 5.83 -10.17
CA LYS A 101 13.64 5.83 -11.62
C LYS A 101 12.59 5.09 -12.45
N LYS A 102 12.19 3.89 -12.03
CA LYS A 102 11.15 3.10 -12.71
C LYS A 102 9.81 3.85 -12.79
N ILE A 103 9.42 4.54 -11.72
CA ILE A 103 8.21 5.36 -11.70
C ILE A 103 8.33 6.53 -12.69
N ALA A 104 9.47 7.23 -12.69
CA ALA A 104 9.71 8.37 -13.57
C ALA A 104 9.68 7.97 -15.06
N GLU A 105 10.37 6.87 -15.41
CA GLU A 105 10.32 6.26 -16.74
C GLU A 105 8.88 5.92 -17.16
N PHE A 106 8.13 5.24 -16.28
CA PHE A 106 6.73 4.89 -16.53
C PHE A 106 5.83 6.12 -16.69
N MET A 107 6.11 7.21 -15.98
CA MET A 107 5.38 8.47 -16.14
C MET A 107 5.76 9.23 -17.42
N GLY A 108 6.76 8.78 -18.16
CA GLY A 108 7.26 9.43 -19.38
C GLY A 108 8.24 10.56 -19.11
N PHE A 109 8.84 10.58 -17.92
CA PHE A 109 9.84 11.56 -17.49
C PHE A 109 11.10 10.83 -17.01
N PRO A 110 11.78 10.06 -17.87
CA PRO A 110 13.02 9.40 -17.50
C PRO A 110 14.07 10.44 -17.06
N PHE A 111 14.86 10.11 -16.04
CA PHE A 111 15.97 10.96 -15.63
C PHE A 111 17.05 10.99 -16.71
N SER A 112 17.63 12.15 -16.93
CA SER A 112 18.84 12.32 -17.71
C SER A 112 20.07 11.83 -16.94
N ALA A 113 21.14 11.46 -17.65
CA ALA A 113 22.40 11.06 -17.02
C ALA A 113 22.96 12.17 -16.09
N GLU A 114 22.69 13.44 -16.40
CA GLU A 114 23.08 14.56 -15.54
C GLU A 114 22.30 14.56 -14.23
N GLU A 115 20.97 14.41 -14.27
CA GLU A 115 20.14 14.33 -13.05
C GLU A 115 20.51 13.13 -12.17
N GLU A 116 20.83 11.99 -12.80
CA GLU A 116 21.32 10.82 -12.08
C GLU A 116 22.65 11.11 -11.39
N ASN A 117 23.61 11.73 -12.09
CA ASN A 117 24.91 12.10 -11.54
C ASN A 117 24.81 13.18 -10.43
N GLN A 118 23.78 14.02 -10.47
CA GLN A 118 23.48 15.02 -9.44
C GLN A 118 22.75 14.46 -8.21
N GLY A 119 22.46 13.15 -8.20
CA GLY A 119 21.80 12.47 -7.10
C GLY A 119 20.33 12.86 -6.94
N MET A 120 19.62 13.08 -8.06
CA MET A 120 18.22 13.51 -8.04
C MET A 120 17.32 12.47 -7.36
N MET A 121 17.62 11.17 -7.52
CA MET A 121 16.88 10.08 -6.87
C MET A 121 17.01 10.17 -5.34
N GLU A 122 18.20 10.45 -4.81
CA GLU A 122 18.45 10.61 -3.38
C GLU A 122 17.74 11.86 -2.83
N GLN A 123 17.71 12.94 -3.60
CA GLN A 123 17.00 14.16 -3.23
C GLN A 123 15.49 13.93 -3.13
N ILE A 124 14.88 13.30 -4.14
CA ILE A 124 13.46 12.93 -4.14
C ILE A 124 13.18 11.97 -2.99
N SER A 125 14.01 10.95 -2.82
CA SER A 125 13.88 9.96 -1.74
C SER A 125 13.91 10.63 -0.36
N ARG A 126 14.80 11.60 -0.15
CA ARG A 126 14.87 12.38 1.10
C ARG A 126 13.62 13.23 1.32
N LEU A 127 13.16 13.94 0.29
CA LEU A 127 11.96 14.80 0.36
C LEU A 127 10.69 13.98 0.64
N CYS A 128 10.56 12.81 0.01
CA CYS A 128 9.42 11.92 0.18
C CYS A 128 9.61 10.89 1.29
N SER A 129 10.72 10.95 2.04
CA SER A 129 11.01 9.98 3.10
C SER A 129 9.95 10.02 4.20
N PHE A 130 9.71 8.87 4.82
CA PHE A 130 8.77 8.76 5.94
C PHE A 130 9.11 9.75 7.06
N GLU A 131 10.39 9.83 7.46
CA GLU A 131 10.84 10.75 8.50
C GLU A 131 10.63 12.21 8.12
N ASN A 132 10.93 12.60 6.89
CA ASN A 132 10.71 13.98 6.45
C ASN A 132 9.20 14.32 6.46
N LEU A 133 8.39 13.49 5.80
CA LEU A 133 6.94 13.74 5.67
C LEU A 133 6.23 13.71 7.02
N LYS A 134 6.52 12.73 7.90
CA LYS A 134 5.96 12.65 9.25
C LYS A 134 6.27 13.89 10.08
N ASN A 135 7.42 14.52 9.84
CA ASN A 135 7.88 15.66 10.63
C ASN A 135 7.40 17.02 10.15
N LEU A 136 6.74 17.11 8.99
CA LEU A 136 6.14 18.36 8.50
C LEU A 136 5.00 18.82 9.43
N GLU A 137 4.94 20.12 9.72
CA GLU A 137 3.92 20.71 10.61
C GLU A 137 2.48 20.38 10.19
N VAL A 138 2.22 20.39 8.87
CA VAL A 138 0.91 20.02 8.31
C VAL A 138 0.52 18.57 8.60
N ASN A 139 1.50 17.67 8.75
CA ASN A 139 1.26 16.26 9.05
C ASN A 139 1.21 15.98 10.55
N LYS A 140 1.87 16.80 11.38
CA LYS A 140 1.79 16.70 12.85
C LYS A 140 0.48 17.25 13.42
N SER A 141 0.02 18.38 12.90
CA SER A 141 -1.07 19.17 13.50
C SER A 141 -2.31 19.29 12.61
N GLY A 142 -2.21 18.97 11.31
CA GLY A 142 -3.32 19.11 10.38
C GLY A 142 -4.40 18.03 10.55
N ASN A 143 -5.55 18.29 9.95
CA ASN A 143 -6.69 17.40 9.93
C ASN A 143 -7.38 17.46 8.56
N LEU A 144 -7.76 16.31 8.04
CA LEU A 144 -8.57 16.18 6.83
C LEU A 144 -10.06 16.41 7.17
N HIS A 145 -10.54 17.63 6.92
CA HIS A 145 -11.94 18.04 7.07
C HIS A 145 -12.57 17.82 8.46
N GLY A 146 -11.76 17.81 9.52
CA GLY A 146 -12.23 17.55 10.87
C GLY A 146 -12.44 16.07 11.20
N LEU A 147 -12.27 15.17 10.22
CA LEU A 147 -12.59 13.75 10.33
C LEU A 147 -11.39 12.88 10.69
N MET A 148 -10.19 13.22 10.18
CA MET A 148 -8.99 12.39 10.36
C MET A 148 -7.77 13.25 10.65
N LYS A 149 -7.01 12.90 11.69
CA LYS A 149 -5.75 13.59 12.01
C LYS A 149 -4.70 13.22 10.96
N ASN A 150 -4.00 14.20 10.41
CA ASN A 150 -2.97 13.93 9.41
C ASN A 150 -1.83 13.04 9.97
N SER A 151 -1.60 13.10 11.29
CA SER A 151 -0.58 12.29 11.95
C SER A 151 -0.86 10.79 11.87
N SER A 152 -2.13 10.40 11.74
CA SER A 152 -2.53 8.98 11.65
C SER A 152 -2.07 8.29 10.36
N PHE A 153 -1.73 9.06 9.32
CA PHE A 153 -1.14 8.51 8.09
C PHE A 153 0.35 8.11 8.28
N PHE A 154 0.99 8.50 9.39
CA PHE A 154 2.42 8.32 9.63
C PHE A 154 2.74 7.58 10.94
N ARG A 155 2.50 6.26 10.95
CA ARG A 155 2.73 5.41 12.14
C ARG A 155 4.21 5.03 12.34
N LYS A 156 4.68 3.96 11.68
CA LYS A 156 6.08 3.47 11.77
C LYS A 156 6.86 3.47 10.45
N GLY A 157 6.20 3.19 9.32
CA GLY A 157 6.89 3.16 8.02
C GLY A 157 7.90 2.01 7.85
N GLU A 158 7.70 0.91 8.59
CA GLU A 158 8.59 -0.26 8.65
C GLU A 158 7.92 -1.49 8.02
N VAL A 159 8.75 -2.42 7.52
CA VAL A 159 8.34 -3.74 7.01
C VAL A 159 8.52 -4.78 8.12
N GLY A 160 7.55 -5.68 8.28
CA GLY A 160 7.60 -6.77 9.24
C GLY A 160 7.08 -6.43 10.63
N ASP A 161 6.46 -5.26 10.82
CA ASP A 161 5.94 -4.84 12.13
C ASP A 161 4.79 -5.73 12.62
N TRP A 162 4.15 -6.50 11.73
CA TRP A 162 3.11 -7.46 12.05
C TRP A 162 3.50 -8.47 13.14
N VAL A 163 4.78 -8.82 13.27
CA VAL A 163 5.28 -9.78 14.30
C VAL A 163 5.02 -9.29 15.73
N ASN A 164 4.86 -7.98 15.91
CA ASN A 164 4.62 -7.38 17.22
C ASN A 164 3.14 -7.41 17.65
N TYR A 165 2.23 -7.77 16.74
CA TYR A 165 0.78 -7.64 16.95
C TYR A 165 0.00 -8.92 16.65
N LEU A 166 0.48 -9.75 15.73
CA LEU A 166 -0.23 -10.96 15.31
C LEU A 166 0.37 -12.18 15.98
N THR A 167 -0.51 -13.08 16.45
CA THR A 167 -0.07 -14.40 16.90
C THR A 167 0.43 -15.24 15.72
N PRO A 168 1.24 -16.28 15.96
CA PRO A 168 1.65 -17.21 14.91
C PRO A 168 0.46 -17.80 14.13
N GLU A 169 -0.65 -18.11 14.81
CA GLU A 169 -1.86 -18.67 14.19
C GLU A 169 -2.55 -17.66 13.26
N MET A 170 -2.63 -16.39 13.66
CA MET A 170 -3.14 -15.31 12.81
C MET A 170 -2.26 -15.13 11.57
N ALA A 171 -0.94 -15.09 11.76
CA ALA A 171 -0.01 -14.95 10.65
C ALA A 171 -0.13 -16.12 9.66
N GLU A 172 -0.22 -17.34 10.18
CA GLU A 172 -0.38 -18.56 9.39
C GLU A 172 -1.70 -18.58 8.62
N ARG A 173 -2.80 -18.09 9.21
CA ARG A 173 -4.08 -17.98 8.51
C ARG A 173 -3.99 -17.05 7.29
N ILE A 174 -3.35 -15.89 7.42
CA ILE A 174 -3.15 -14.97 6.28
C ILE A 174 -2.22 -15.59 5.23
N LYS A 175 -1.14 -16.25 5.64
CA LYS A 175 -0.22 -16.93 4.69
C LYS A 175 -0.94 -17.98 3.86
N ASN A 176 -1.74 -18.85 4.50
CA ASN A 176 -2.55 -19.86 3.81
C ASN A 176 -3.59 -19.22 2.86
N LEU A 177 -4.21 -18.10 3.27
CA LEU A 177 -5.10 -17.34 2.40
C LEU A 177 -4.36 -16.78 1.17
N MET A 178 -3.18 -16.21 1.35
CA MET A 178 -2.36 -15.71 0.24
C MET A 178 -1.97 -16.83 -0.71
N GLU A 179 -1.50 -17.97 -0.19
CA GLU A 179 -1.13 -19.13 -1.00
C GLU A 179 -2.32 -19.64 -1.82
N SER A 180 -3.47 -19.84 -1.18
CA SER A 180 -4.69 -20.31 -1.84
C SER A 180 -5.22 -19.30 -2.86
N LYS A 181 -5.32 -18.02 -2.50
CA LYS A 181 -5.94 -16.99 -3.36
C LYS A 181 -5.02 -16.54 -4.50
N PHE A 182 -3.70 -16.55 -4.30
CA PHE A 182 -2.73 -16.16 -5.33
C PHE A 182 -2.19 -17.35 -6.13
N GLN A 183 -2.67 -18.56 -5.87
CA GLN A 183 -2.26 -19.75 -6.59
C GLN A 183 -2.37 -19.55 -8.11
N GLY A 184 -1.29 -19.86 -8.83
CA GLY A 184 -1.21 -19.76 -10.28
C GLY A 184 -1.09 -18.33 -10.83
N SER A 185 -1.16 -17.29 -10.00
CA SER A 185 -1.01 -15.90 -10.44
C SER A 185 0.44 -15.47 -10.65
N GLY A 186 1.39 -16.12 -9.96
CA GLY A 186 2.79 -15.70 -9.89
C GLY A 186 3.05 -14.49 -8.98
N LEU A 187 2.02 -13.93 -8.32
CA LEU A 187 2.19 -12.88 -7.33
C LEU A 187 2.69 -13.47 -6.00
N ILE A 188 3.92 -13.13 -5.63
CA ILE A 188 4.60 -13.65 -4.42
C ILE A 188 5.04 -12.46 -3.55
N PHE A 189 4.92 -12.62 -2.24
CA PHE A 189 5.42 -11.67 -1.25
C PHE A 189 6.61 -12.27 -0.50
N LYS A 190 7.58 -11.42 -0.15
CA LYS A 190 8.62 -11.76 0.83
C LYS A 190 7.93 -11.77 2.20
N THR A 191 7.95 -12.92 2.88
CA THR A 191 7.44 -13.09 4.26
C THR A 191 8.58 -13.12 5.25
#